data_AF-A0A4Q9KXX6-F1
#
_entry.id   AF-A0A4Q9KXX6-F1
#
_cell.length_a   1.000
_cell.length_b   1.000
_cell.length_c   1.000
_cell.angle_alpha   90.00
_cell.angle_beta   90.00
_cell.angle_gamma   90.00
#
_symmetry.space_group_name_H-M   'P 1'
#
loop_
_entity.id
_entity.type
_entity.pdbx_description
1 polymer ?
#
loop_
_entity_poly.entity_id
_entity_poly.type
_entity_poly.pdbx_seq_one_letter_code
_entity_poly.pdbx_strand_id
1 'polypeptide(L)'
;MHGFILACSLVSAFILLFGLVSLFVKEKLYLSETLLATAIGIFYGPSVLNKINIAPSLSDDFMFQFSRLVISLQVVAVGIAVPKSYIRKEWKSLFVLLFPLMVLTWLISSGIICLVTKLSFLKSLVIGACVTPTDPVLASTVLKGKFANRYIPVHLRNLLTVESGANDGLGFPLLTLPIYLLTHSSVFEALKKWTYHTWVYEIFLAIAIGVFFGYFGRILLKASKARNLIDKESFLVFIIALAVTVTGFTALIDSDDIVAAFICGMVFSWDKSFLKDVKDSHLLDVIDLLINLSYFVLFGSILPFTDFKAEYWWCAFLIILFRRLPLFFIFRKFVPELRCNREAFFAGWYGPMGVGAIFFAYFAKQKLPDFLDLVPLVQCVVLSSVIMHGSTAPIIHVHLRKNKSNVQYVDMESNITEFESTSRVVNEHGIDI
;
A
#
# COMPACT_ATOMS: atom_id res chain seq x y z
N MET A 1 4.43 -31.75 -5.15
CA MET A 1 5.25 -31.69 -3.91
C MET A 1 6.45 -30.73 -4.04
N HIS A 2 7.13 -30.65 -5.19
CA HIS A 2 8.30 -29.76 -5.33
C HIS A 2 7.98 -28.25 -5.39
N GLY A 3 6.85 -27.81 -5.97
CA GLY A 3 6.63 -26.38 -6.21
C GLY A 3 6.59 -25.49 -4.96
N PHE A 4 5.97 -25.94 -3.87
CA PHE A 4 6.00 -25.21 -2.58
C PHE A 4 7.43 -25.09 -2.03
N ILE A 5 8.23 -26.16 -2.09
CA ILE A 5 9.63 -26.15 -1.65
C ILE A 5 10.47 -25.22 -2.53
N LEU A 6 10.25 -25.21 -3.84
CA LEU A 6 10.89 -24.26 -4.75
C LEU A 6 10.48 -22.81 -4.44
N ALA A 7 9.21 -22.57 -4.12
CA ALA A 7 8.72 -21.26 -3.69
C ALA A 7 9.44 -20.77 -2.43
N CYS A 8 9.50 -21.61 -1.40
CA CYS A 8 10.23 -21.31 -0.16
C CYS A 8 11.72 -21.06 -0.43
N SER A 9 12.35 -21.88 -1.28
CA SER A 9 13.77 -21.75 -1.62
C SER A 9 14.05 -20.45 -2.35
N LEU A 10 13.21 -20.08 -3.33
CA LEU A 10 13.34 -18.84 -4.10
C LEU A 10 13.18 -17.61 -3.20
N VAL A 11 12.12 -17.57 -2.40
CA VAL A 11 11.86 -16.50 -1.43
C VAL A 11 13.02 -16.37 -0.46
N SER A 12 13.46 -17.49 0.13
CA SER A 12 14.54 -17.48 1.13
C SER A 12 15.87 -17.03 0.51
N ALA A 13 16.23 -17.55 -0.66
CA ALA A 13 17.45 -17.15 -1.36
C ALA A 13 17.45 -15.65 -1.70
N PHE A 14 16.32 -15.13 -2.18
CA PHE A 14 16.18 -13.70 -2.44
C PHE A 14 16.35 -12.88 -1.16
N ILE A 15 15.66 -13.23 -0.07
CA ILE A 15 15.72 -12.49 1.20
C ILE A 15 17.15 -12.49 1.78
N LEU A 16 17.85 -13.63 1.73
CA LEU A 16 19.24 -13.74 2.17
C LEU A 16 20.16 -12.81 1.36
N LEU A 17 20.08 -12.88 0.02
CA LEU A 17 20.91 -12.05 -0.86
C LEU A 17 20.57 -10.56 -0.72
N PHE A 18 19.28 -10.22 -0.70
CA PHE A 18 18.81 -8.86 -0.49
C PHE A 18 19.27 -8.31 0.86
N GLY A 19 19.20 -9.11 1.92
CA GLY A 19 19.64 -8.73 3.26
C GLY A 19 21.09 -8.23 3.28
N LEU A 20 21.99 -8.93 2.58
CA LEU A 20 23.42 -8.59 2.48
C LEU A 20 23.68 -7.22 1.82
N VAL A 21 22.81 -6.78 0.92
CA VAL A 21 22.96 -5.51 0.17
C VAL A 21 21.89 -4.47 0.51
N SER A 22 21.00 -4.77 1.45
CA SER A 22 19.77 -4.01 1.72
C SER A 22 20.05 -2.55 2.05
N LEU A 23 21.09 -2.27 2.85
CA LEU A 23 21.48 -0.91 3.20
C LEU A 23 21.89 -0.12 1.96
N PHE A 24 22.67 -0.71 1.06
CA PHE A 24 23.05 -0.05 -0.19
C PHE A 24 21.81 0.22 -1.07
N VAL A 25 20.95 -0.78 -1.26
CA VAL A 25 19.75 -0.65 -2.09
C VAL A 25 18.79 0.41 -1.55
N LYS A 26 18.49 0.38 -0.25
CA LYS A 26 17.53 1.30 0.38
C LYS A 26 18.08 2.71 0.57
N GLU A 27 19.34 2.84 0.98
CA GLU A 27 19.90 4.13 1.41
C GLU A 27 20.72 4.85 0.34
N LYS A 28 21.22 4.14 -0.68
CA LYS A 28 21.98 4.75 -1.78
C LYS A 28 21.18 4.79 -3.07
N LEU A 29 20.49 3.70 -3.42
CA LEU A 29 19.68 3.63 -4.63
C LEU A 29 18.24 4.11 -4.44
N TYR A 30 17.76 4.14 -3.18
CA TYR A 30 16.36 4.46 -2.84
C TYR A 30 15.33 3.55 -3.54
N LEU A 31 15.75 2.36 -3.96
CA LEU A 31 14.88 1.41 -4.65
C LEU A 31 13.92 0.74 -3.67
N SER A 32 12.66 0.61 -4.08
CA SER A 32 11.67 -0.14 -3.32
C SER A 32 12.03 -1.63 -3.31
N GLU A 33 12.02 -2.22 -2.12
CA GLU A 33 12.24 -3.65 -1.92
C GLU A 33 11.16 -4.50 -2.60
N THR A 34 9.93 -4.00 -2.67
CA THR A 34 8.81 -4.62 -3.39
C THR A 34 9.06 -4.66 -4.90
N LEU A 35 9.66 -3.61 -5.47
CA LEU A 35 10.03 -3.57 -6.89
C LEU A 35 11.05 -4.67 -7.20
N LEU A 36 12.08 -4.81 -6.35
CA LEU A 36 13.11 -5.81 -6.53
C LEU A 36 12.57 -7.24 -6.32
N ALA A 37 11.74 -7.45 -5.29
CA ALA A 37 11.07 -8.72 -5.02
C ALA A 37 10.23 -9.17 -6.23
N THR A 38 9.42 -8.26 -6.79
CA THR A 38 8.60 -8.53 -7.98
C THR A 38 9.47 -8.84 -9.19
N ALA A 39 10.55 -8.10 -9.43
CA ALA A 39 11.45 -8.33 -10.55
C ALA A 39 12.15 -9.70 -10.47
N ILE A 40 12.58 -10.11 -9.28
CA ILE A 40 13.14 -11.45 -9.05
C ILE A 40 12.08 -12.52 -9.27
N GLY A 41 10.86 -12.32 -8.77
CA GLY A 41 9.73 -13.20 -9.07
C GLY A 41 9.50 -13.40 -10.56
N ILE A 42 9.45 -12.31 -11.34
CA ILE A 42 9.28 -12.33 -12.81
C ILE A 42 10.44 -13.08 -13.48
N PHE A 43 11.67 -12.82 -13.06
CA PHE A 43 12.88 -13.42 -13.64
C PHE A 43 12.89 -14.95 -13.47
N TYR A 44 12.49 -15.45 -12.30
CA TYR A 44 12.39 -16.90 -12.05
C TYR A 44 11.05 -17.52 -12.47
N GLY A 45 10.06 -16.68 -12.81
CA GLY A 45 8.76 -17.09 -13.29
C GLY A 45 8.77 -17.73 -14.69
N PRO A 46 7.59 -18.17 -15.16
CA PRO A 46 7.44 -18.85 -16.44
C PRO A 46 7.82 -17.98 -17.64
N SER A 47 7.75 -16.65 -17.50
CA SER A 47 7.95 -15.70 -18.61
C SER A 47 9.39 -15.49 -19.05
N VAL A 48 10.38 -15.75 -18.18
CA VAL A 48 11.80 -15.47 -18.47
C VAL A 48 12.64 -16.74 -18.46
N LEU A 49 12.78 -17.37 -17.30
CA LEU A 49 13.60 -18.57 -17.18
C LEU A 49 12.83 -19.87 -17.41
N ASN A 50 11.52 -19.91 -17.07
CA ASN A 50 10.67 -21.12 -17.09
C ASN A 50 11.29 -22.37 -16.41
N LYS A 51 12.36 -22.19 -15.63
CA LYS A 51 13.11 -23.27 -14.96
C LYS A 51 12.49 -23.63 -13.60
N ILE A 52 11.75 -22.71 -13.01
CA ILE A 52 11.10 -22.84 -11.70
C ILE A 52 9.63 -22.42 -11.88
N ASN A 53 8.86 -23.23 -12.62
CA ASN A 53 7.44 -22.96 -12.78
C ASN A 53 6.69 -23.33 -11.48
N ILE A 54 6.58 -22.35 -10.57
CA ILE A 54 5.88 -22.49 -9.29
C ILE A 54 4.36 -22.28 -9.49
N ALA A 55 3.93 -21.63 -10.57
CA ALA A 55 2.53 -21.26 -10.81
C ALA A 55 1.54 -22.45 -10.71
N PRO A 56 1.81 -23.66 -11.24
CA PRO A 56 0.92 -24.81 -11.07
C PRO A 56 0.75 -25.27 -9.62
N SER A 57 1.67 -24.88 -8.73
CA SER A 57 1.65 -25.21 -7.31
C SER A 57 1.10 -24.09 -6.42
N LEU A 58 0.90 -22.88 -6.97
CA LEU A 58 0.29 -21.75 -6.28
C LEU A 58 -1.11 -21.56 -6.86
N SER A 59 -2.11 -22.15 -6.21
CA SER A 59 -3.51 -21.96 -6.61
C SER A 59 -3.96 -20.51 -6.36
N ASP A 60 -5.01 -20.10 -7.07
CA ASP A 60 -5.70 -18.83 -6.81
C ASP A 60 -6.14 -18.72 -5.35
N ASP A 61 -6.59 -19.83 -4.76
CA ASP A 61 -6.97 -19.88 -3.34
C ASP A 61 -5.78 -19.65 -2.41
N PHE A 62 -4.60 -20.22 -2.71
CA PHE A 62 -3.40 -19.94 -1.93
C PHE A 62 -3.05 -18.45 -1.97
N MET A 63 -3.05 -17.84 -3.16
CA MET A 63 -2.75 -16.41 -3.29
C MET A 63 -3.80 -15.53 -2.63
N PHE A 64 -5.07 -15.94 -2.67
CA PHE A 64 -6.15 -15.28 -1.95
C PHE A 64 -5.94 -15.31 -0.44
N GLN A 65 -5.75 -16.49 0.17
CA GLN A 65 -5.51 -16.60 1.61
C GLN A 65 -4.20 -15.94 2.04
N PHE A 66 -3.16 -16.00 1.20
CA PHE A 66 -1.89 -15.36 1.51
C PHE A 66 -2.01 -13.83 1.44
N SER A 67 -2.71 -13.28 0.44
CA SER A 67 -3.00 -11.83 0.36
C SER A 67 -3.82 -11.35 1.56
N ARG A 68 -4.83 -12.12 1.98
CA ARG A 68 -5.61 -11.88 3.19
C ARG A 68 -4.72 -11.74 4.42
N LEU A 69 -3.85 -12.72 4.67
CA LEU A 69 -2.93 -12.71 5.81
C LEU A 69 -2.01 -11.47 5.80
N VAL A 70 -1.47 -11.16 4.62
CA VAL A 70 -0.55 -10.02 4.42
C VAL A 70 -1.24 -8.69 4.74
N ILE A 71 -2.41 -8.43 4.14
CA ILE A 71 -3.16 -7.19 4.36
C ILE A 71 -3.59 -7.08 5.81
N SER A 72 -4.12 -8.14 6.41
CA SER A 72 -4.57 -8.11 7.81
C SER A 72 -3.46 -7.76 8.78
N LEU A 73 -2.26 -8.33 8.61
CA LEU A 73 -1.10 -7.98 9.43
C LEU A 73 -0.68 -6.52 9.22
N GLN A 74 -0.77 -6.02 7.99
CA GLN A 74 -0.39 -4.66 7.63
C GLN A 74 -1.34 -3.62 8.18
N VAL A 75 -2.65 -3.83 8.06
CA VAL A 75 -3.65 -2.90 8.61
C VAL A 75 -3.62 -2.90 10.13
N VAL A 76 -3.28 -4.02 10.79
CA VAL A 76 -3.01 -4.04 12.24
C VAL A 76 -1.77 -3.21 12.57
N ALA A 77 -0.67 -3.41 11.84
CA ALA A 77 0.55 -2.65 12.04
C ALA A 77 0.32 -1.13 11.86
N VAL A 78 -0.46 -0.74 10.85
CA VAL A 78 -0.90 0.64 10.65
C VAL A 78 -1.73 1.12 11.83
N GLY A 79 -2.75 0.34 12.23
CA GLY A 79 -3.63 0.65 13.37
C GLY A 79 -2.86 0.90 14.69
N ILE A 80 -1.82 0.10 14.93
CA ILE A 80 -0.92 0.25 16.07
C ILE A 80 -0.03 1.50 15.94
N ALA A 81 0.46 1.80 14.73
CA ALA A 81 1.32 2.95 14.48
C ALA A 81 0.60 4.30 14.62
N VAL A 82 -0.73 4.34 14.48
CA VAL A 82 -1.53 5.57 14.58
C VAL A 82 -1.38 6.24 15.95
N PRO A 83 -1.00 7.54 16.02
CA PRO A 83 -0.96 8.25 17.29
C PRO A 83 -2.33 8.32 17.97
N LYS A 84 -2.35 8.25 19.31
CA LYS A 84 -3.60 8.36 20.08
C LYS A 84 -4.37 9.63 19.71
N SER A 85 -5.68 9.48 19.50
CA SER A 85 -6.61 10.55 19.13
C SER A 85 -6.36 11.19 17.75
N TYR A 86 -5.45 10.66 16.92
CA TYR A 86 -5.17 11.21 15.59
C TYR A 86 -6.41 11.24 14.70
N ILE A 87 -7.17 10.13 14.65
CA ILE A 87 -8.40 10.04 13.86
C ILE A 87 -9.43 11.08 14.29
N ARG A 88 -9.56 11.32 15.60
CA ARG A 88 -10.47 12.35 16.12
C ARG A 88 -10.00 13.76 15.77
N LYS A 89 -8.68 13.99 15.75
CA LYS A 89 -8.09 15.30 15.44
C LYS A 89 -8.22 15.64 13.96
N GLU A 90 -7.86 14.71 13.09
CA GLU A 90 -7.82 14.90 11.63
C GLU A 90 -9.05 14.32 10.92
N TRP A 91 -10.17 14.16 11.63
CA TRP A 91 -11.38 13.50 11.13
C TRP A 91 -11.94 14.13 9.85
N LYS A 92 -11.80 15.45 9.67
CA LYS A 92 -12.25 16.15 8.46
C LYS A 92 -11.48 15.70 7.23
N SER A 93 -10.15 15.68 7.32
CA SER A 93 -9.30 15.21 6.22
C SER A 93 -9.53 13.74 5.92
N LEU A 94 -9.57 12.90 6.97
CA LEU A 94 -9.85 11.49 6.80
C LEU A 94 -11.24 11.25 6.19
N PHE A 95 -12.27 11.97 6.62
CA PHE A 95 -13.60 11.87 6.03
C PHE A 95 -13.58 12.19 4.53
N VAL A 96 -12.93 13.29 4.13
CA VAL A 96 -12.86 13.67 2.70
C VAL A 96 -12.09 12.65 1.87
N LEU A 97 -10.99 12.10 2.39
CA LEU A 97 -10.22 11.08 1.68
C LEU A 97 -10.98 9.75 1.56
N LEU A 98 -11.55 9.27 2.67
CA LEU A 98 -12.14 7.93 2.78
C LEU A 98 -13.56 7.83 2.19
N PHE A 99 -14.26 8.95 1.98
CA PHE A 99 -15.64 8.93 1.46
C PHE A 99 -15.75 9.58 0.07
N PRO A 100 -15.86 10.92 -0.08
CA PRO A 100 -16.12 11.51 -1.40
C PRO A 100 -14.96 11.27 -2.36
N LEU A 101 -13.70 11.40 -1.91
CA LEU A 101 -12.56 11.21 -2.79
C LEU A 101 -12.43 9.73 -3.19
N MET A 102 -12.57 8.79 -2.25
CA MET A 102 -12.56 7.36 -2.53
C MET A 102 -13.64 6.96 -3.56
N VAL A 103 -14.90 7.41 -3.39
CA VAL A 103 -15.97 7.12 -4.36
C VAL A 103 -15.67 7.71 -5.74
N LEU A 104 -15.13 8.93 -5.81
CA LEU A 104 -14.74 9.52 -7.09
C LEU A 104 -13.58 8.78 -7.75
N THR A 105 -12.56 8.37 -6.97
CA THR A 105 -11.45 7.56 -7.49
C THR A 105 -11.94 6.22 -8.05
N TRP A 106 -12.93 5.62 -7.39
CA TRP A 106 -13.59 4.39 -7.84
C TRP A 106 -14.32 4.59 -9.16
N LEU A 107 -15.14 5.63 -9.27
CA LEU A 107 -15.90 5.93 -10.50
C LEU A 107 -14.96 6.28 -11.67
N ILE A 108 -13.90 7.06 -11.43
CA ILE A 108 -12.91 7.39 -12.47
C ILE A 108 -12.19 6.12 -12.94
N SER A 109 -11.71 5.29 -12.01
CA SER A 109 -11.03 4.04 -12.36
C SER A 109 -11.95 3.11 -13.15
N SER A 110 -13.20 2.96 -12.70
CA SER A 110 -14.23 2.17 -13.39
C SER A 110 -14.56 2.72 -14.78
N GLY A 111 -14.65 4.05 -14.93
CA GLY A 111 -14.87 4.71 -16.21
C GLY A 111 -13.73 4.47 -17.19
N ILE A 112 -12.48 4.59 -16.75
CA ILE A 112 -11.28 4.29 -17.56
C ILE A 112 -11.33 2.83 -18.03
N ILE A 113 -11.60 1.90 -17.12
CA ILE A 113 -11.69 0.46 -17.44
C ILE A 113 -12.79 0.23 -18.47
N CYS A 114 -13.98 0.79 -18.26
CA CYS A 114 -15.11 0.65 -19.17
C CYS A 114 -14.78 1.15 -20.58
N LEU A 115 -14.15 2.33 -20.69
CA LEU A 115 -13.81 2.94 -21.98
C LEU A 115 -12.73 2.16 -22.73
N VAL A 116 -11.68 1.73 -22.02
CA VAL A 116 -10.51 1.10 -22.64
C VAL A 116 -10.75 -0.37 -22.95
N THR A 117 -11.38 -1.12 -22.03
CA THR A 117 -11.61 -2.56 -22.19
C THR A 117 -12.95 -2.91 -22.84
N LYS A 118 -13.84 -1.92 -23.02
CA LYS A 118 -15.22 -2.10 -23.52
C LYS A 118 -16.06 -3.07 -22.70
N LEU A 119 -15.67 -3.34 -21.46
CA LEU A 119 -16.48 -4.11 -20.51
C LEU A 119 -17.75 -3.34 -20.15
N SER A 120 -18.78 -4.07 -19.72
CA SER A 120 -19.98 -3.42 -19.19
C SER A 120 -19.62 -2.55 -17.98
N PHE A 121 -20.41 -1.49 -17.78
CA PHE A 121 -20.16 -0.55 -16.69
C PHE A 121 -20.12 -1.24 -15.33
N LEU A 122 -21.06 -2.16 -15.04
CA LEU A 122 -21.09 -2.92 -13.78
C LEU A 122 -19.85 -3.81 -13.58
N LYS A 123 -19.38 -4.48 -14.64
CA LYS A 123 -18.14 -5.28 -14.57
C LYS A 123 -16.94 -4.38 -14.30
N SER A 124 -16.91 -3.20 -14.92
CA SER A 124 -15.87 -2.20 -14.70
C SER A 124 -15.89 -1.61 -13.29
N LEU A 125 -17.07 -1.49 -12.66
CA LEU A 125 -17.21 -1.09 -11.26
C LEU A 125 -16.56 -2.11 -10.29
N VAL A 126 -16.70 -3.42 -10.56
CA VAL A 126 -16.04 -4.46 -9.75
C VAL A 126 -14.52 -4.31 -9.82
N ILE A 127 -13.97 -4.18 -11.04
CA ILE A 127 -12.52 -4.04 -11.24
C ILE A 127 -12.02 -2.71 -10.67
N GLY A 128 -12.78 -1.63 -10.88
CA GLY A 128 -12.52 -0.32 -10.30
C GLY A 128 -12.42 -0.38 -8.78
N ALA A 129 -13.30 -1.15 -8.11
CA ALA A 129 -13.27 -1.30 -6.67
C ALA A 129 -12.00 -2.03 -6.20
N CYS A 130 -11.54 -3.05 -6.95
CA CYS A 130 -10.27 -3.74 -6.67
C CYS A 130 -9.10 -2.77 -6.67
N VAL A 131 -9.06 -1.84 -7.62
CA VAL A 131 -7.94 -0.90 -7.79
C VAL A 131 -8.16 0.43 -7.05
N THR A 132 -9.19 0.58 -6.24
CA THR A 132 -9.45 1.84 -5.51
C THR A 132 -8.61 1.98 -4.24
N PRO A 133 -8.54 0.97 -3.36
CA PRO A 133 -7.71 1.04 -2.17
C PRO A 133 -6.23 1.27 -2.49
N THR A 134 -5.57 1.93 -1.55
CA THR A 134 -4.15 2.25 -1.61
C THR A 134 -3.39 1.35 -0.66
N ASP A 135 -2.35 0.69 -1.17
CA ASP A 135 -1.63 -0.36 -0.46
C ASP A 135 -0.69 0.21 0.62
N PRO A 136 -0.88 -0.13 1.91
CA PRO A 136 -0.04 0.34 3.01
C PRO A 136 1.43 -0.04 2.88
N VAL A 137 1.73 -1.13 2.17
CA VAL A 137 3.05 -1.73 2.07
C VAL A 137 3.93 -0.93 1.15
N LEU A 138 3.47 -0.80 -0.10
CA LEU A 138 4.07 0.05 -1.09
C LEU A 138 4.09 1.49 -0.58
N ALA A 139 3.03 1.93 0.10
CA ALA A 139 3.00 3.22 0.74
C ALA A 139 4.09 3.37 1.81
N SER A 140 4.35 2.34 2.62
CA SER A 140 5.38 2.40 3.66
C SER A 140 6.80 2.49 3.10
N THR A 141 7.08 1.90 1.93
CA THR A 141 8.43 1.88 1.34
C THR A 141 8.98 3.27 0.98
N VAL A 142 8.12 4.24 0.63
CA VAL A 142 8.56 5.64 0.36
C VAL A 142 8.21 6.60 1.50
N LEU A 143 7.24 6.26 2.37
CA LEU A 143 6.88 7.09 3.54
C LEU A 143 7.76 6.83 4.77
N LYS A 144 8.55 5.76 4.77
CA LYS A 144 9.55 5.45 5.81
C LYS A 144 10.98 5.61 5.26
N GLY A 145 11.97 5.61 6.16
CA GLY A 145 13.40 5.69 5.81
C GLY A 145 13.95 7.11 5.60
N LYS A 146 15.23 7.21 5.21
CA LYS A 146 15.94 8.51 5.09
C LYS A 146 15.36 9.43 4.03
N PHE A 147 14.86 8.90 2.91
CA PHE A 147 14.20 9.71 1.88
C PHE A 147 12.98 10.42 2.46
N ALA A 148 12.08 9.66 3.07
CA ALA A 148 10.86 10.19 3.65
C ALA A 148 11.13 11.22 4.76
N ASN A 149 12.07 10.91 5.66
CA ASN A 149 12.46 11.81 6.74
C ASN A 149 13.05 13.13 6.24
N ARG A 150 13.67 13.13 5.05
CA ARG A 150 14.30 14.32 4.46
C ARG A 150 13.34 15.16 3.63
N TYR A 151 12.40 14.53 2.92
CA TYR A 151 11.62 15.20 1.88
C TYR A 151 10.11 15.27 2.17
N ILE A 152 9.58 14.51 3.12
CA ILE A 152 8.14 14.39 3.35
C ILE A 152 7.77 14.82 4.78
N PRO A 153 6.93 15.85 4.95
CA PRO A 153 6.47 16.28 6.26
C PRO A 153 5.78 15.17 7.07
N VAL A 154 5.96 15.17 8.39
CA VAL A 154 5.40 14.15 9.30
C VAL A 154 3.86 14.10 9.22
N HIS A 155 3.19 15.26 9.11
CA HIS A 155 1.73 15.29 9.04
C HIS A 155 1.19 14.58 7.80
N LEU A 156 1.86 14.75 6.66
CA LEU A 156 1.49 14.12 5.41
C LEU A 156 1.74 12.61 5.43
N ARG A 157 2.86 12.17 6.03
CA ARG A 157 3.15 10.75 6.23
C ARG A 157 2.09 10.06 7.08
N ASN A 158 1.70 10.69 8.20
CA ASN A 158 0.65 10.15 9.07
C ASN A 158 -0.70 10.09 8.36
N LEU A 159 -1.06 11.13 7.59
CA LEU A 159 -2.31 11.17 6.85
C LEU A 159 -2.41 10.03 5.84
N LEU A 160 -1.39 9.88 4.98
CA LEU A 160 -1.36 8.85 3.93
C LEU A 160 -1.25 7.44 4.51
N THR A 161 -0.54 7.27 5.63
CA THR A 161 -0.46 5.97 6.33
C THR A 161 -1.83 5.55 6.85
N VAL A 162 -2.55 6.46 7.53
CA VAL A 162 -3.89 6.17 8.05
C VAL A 162 -4.91 6.00 6.92
N GLU A 163 -4.81 6.80 5.86
CA GLU A 163 -5.63 6.64 4.65
C GLU A 163 -5.46 5.23 4.07
N SER A 164 -4.22 4.78 3.85
CA SER A 164 -3.96 3.46 3.27
C SER A 164 -4.51 2.30 4.10
N GLY A 165 -4.33 2.32 5.43
CA GLY A 165 -4.88 1.27 6.30
C GLY A 165 -6.39 1.27 6.40
N ALA A 166 -7.05 2.44 6.36
CA ALA A 166 -8.51 2.53 6.45
C ALA A 166 -9.19 2.24 5.10
N ASN A 167 -8.57 2.61 3.98
CA ASN A 167 -9.08 2.38 2.63
C ASN A 167 -9.23 0.89 2.30
N ASP A 168 -8.31 0.04 2.75
CA ASP A 168 -8.38 -1.40 2.47
C ASP A 168 -9.67 -2.04 3.04
N GLY A 169 -10.11 -1.60 4.23
CA GLY A 169 -11.40 -2.03 4.78
C GLY A 169 -12.61 -1.35 4.13
N LEU A 170 -12.54 -0.04 3.89
CA LEU A 170 -13.67 0.70 3.30
C LEU A 170 -13.87 0.45 1.80
N GLY A 171 -12.94 -0.22 1.14
CA GLY A 171 -13.09 -0.63 -0.25
C GLY A 171 -14.09 -1.77 -0.44
N PHE A 172 -14.38 -2.52 0.63
CA PHE A 172 -15.27 -3.66 0.59
C PHE A 172 -16.72 -3.30 0.17
N PRO A 173 -17.39 -2.26 0.73
CA PRO A 173 -18.65 -1.71 0.20
C PRO A 173 -18.65 -1.41 -1.29
N LEU A 174 -17.56 -0.84 -1.81
CA LEU A 174 -17.46 -0.46 -3.22
C LEU A 174 -17.33 -1.69 -4.11
N LEU A 175 -16.75 -2.78 -3.59
CA LEU A 175 -16.64 -4.05 -4.28
C LEU A 175 -17.95 -4.82 -4.28
N THR A 176 -18.62 -4.93 -3.13
CA THR A 176 -19.83 -5.75 -3.01
C THR A 176 -21.04 -5.12 -3.69
N LEU A 177 -21.13 -3.79 -3.78
CA LEU A 177 -22.24 -3.10 -4.46
C LEU A 177 -22.44 -3.59 -5.91
N PRO A 178 -21.45 -3.50 -6.82
CA PRO A 178 -21.60 -4.01 -8.18
C PRO A 178 -21.73 -5.54 -8.23
N ILE A 179 -21.15 -6.29 -7.29
CA ILE A 179 -21.36 -7.75 -7.20
C ILE A 179 -22.84 -8.07 -6.93
N TYR A 180 -23.48 -7.39 -5.98
CA TYR A 180 -24.91 -7.59 -5.71
C TYR A 180 -25.78 -7.16 -6.90
N LEU A 181 -25.44 -6.06 -7.57
CA LEU A 181 -26.14 -5.61 -8.78
C LEU A 181 -26.00 -6.60 -9.96
N LEU A 182 -24.90 -7.37 -10.03
CA LEU A 182 -24.69 -8.39 -11.06
C LEU A 182 -25.38 -9.72 -10.73
N THR A 183 -25.57 -10.03 -9.45
CA THR A 183 -26.05 -11.34 -8.98
C THR A 183 -27.54 -11.38 -8.66
N HIS A 184 -28.20 -10.23 -8.52
CA HIS A 184 -29.64 -10.15 -8.20
C HIS A 184 -30.42 -9.54 -9.36
N SER A 185 -31.63 -10.08 -9.59
CA SER A 185 -32.48 -9.68 -10.72
C SER A 185 -33.09 -8.28 -10.56
N SER A 186 -33.20 -7.77 -9.34
CA SER A 186 -33.78 -6.46 -9.03
C SER A 186 -32.77 -5.55 -8.33
N VAL A 187 -32.68 -4.31 -8.80
CA VAL A 187 -31.84 -3.25 -8.20
C VAL A 187 -32.22 -3.02 -6.74
N PHE A 188 -33.51 -3.06 -6.41
CA PHE A 188 -33.98 -2.86 -5.03
C PHE A 188 -33.51 -3.99 -4.11
N GLU A 189 -33.55 -5.23 -4.57
CA GLU A 189 -33.08 -6.38 -3.80
C GLU A 189 -31.57 -6.34 -3.58
N ALA A 190 -30.82 -6.01 -4.63
CA ALA A 190 -29.38 -5.81 -4.57
C ALA A 190 -29.01 -4.72 -3.55
N LEU A 191 -29.66 -3.55 -3.59
CA LEU A 191 -29.39 -2.45 -2.66
C LEU A 191 -29.81 -2.80 -1.23
N LYS A 192 -30.94 -3.48 -1.03
CA LYS A 192 -31.39 -3.93 0.29
C LYS A 192 -30.37 -4.89 0.91
N LYS A 193 -29.91 -5.88 0.14
CA LYS A 193 -28.93 -6.87 0.59
C LYS A 193 -27.56 -6.23 0.82
N TRP A 194 -27.10 -5.36 -0.08
CA TRP A 194 -25.88 -4.59 0.11
C TRP A 194 -25.92 -3.74 1.40
N THR A 195 -27.04 -3.05 1.65
CA THR A 195 -27.18 -2.21 2.84
C THR A 195 -27.17 -3.04 4.12
N TYR A 196 -27.98 -4.10 4.20
CA TYR A 196 -28.06 -4.91 5.41
C TYR A 196 -26.85 -5.83 5.59
N HIS A 197 -26.47 -6.59 4.56
CA HIS A 197 -25.37 -7.55 4.65
C HIS A 197 -24.02 -6.85 4.73
N THR A 198 -23.66 -5.99 3.78
CA THR A 198 -22.32 -5.39 3.79
C THR A 198 -22.12 -4.40 4.93
N TRP A 199 -23.04 -3.45 5.13
CA TRP A 199 -22.83 -2.47 6.19
C TRP A 199 -23.10 -3.04 7.58
N VAL A 200 -24.25 -3.68 7.81
CA VAL A 200 -24.64 -4.12 9.16
C VAL A 200 -23.93 -5.42 9.54
N TYR A 201 -24.00 -6.45 8.71
CA TYR A 201 -23.43 -7.76 9.05
C TYR A 201 -21.91 -7.82 8.88
N GLU A 202 -21.35 -7.28 7.80
CA GLU A 202 -19.91 -7.42 7.56
C GLU A 202 -19.12 -6.32 8.29
N ILE A 203 -19.47 -5.04 8.10
CA ILE A 203 -18.67 -3.93 8.63
C ILE A 203 -18.95 -3.61 10.10
N PHE A 204 -20.21 -3.44 10.50
CA PHE A 204 -20.51 -3.11 11.90
C PHE A 204 -20.13 -4.25 12.86
N LEU A 205 -20.33 -5.51 12.44
CA LEU A 205 -19.87 -6.67 13.20
C LEU A 205 -18.34 -6.73 13.28
N ALA A 206 -17.64 -6.51 12.16
CA ALA A 206 -16.18 -6.44 12.13
C ALA A 206 -15.63 -5.37 13.08
N ILE A 207 -16.26 -4.18 13.12
CA ILE A 207 -15.92 -3.12 14.08
C ILE A 207 -16.12 -3.62 15.52
N ALA A 208 -17.26 -4.24 15.83
CA ALA A 208 -17.54 -4.76 17.17
C ALA A 208 -16.52 -5.84 17.59
N ILE A 209 -16.17 -6.75 16.69
CA ILE A 209 -15.18 -7.81 16.91
C ILE A 209 -13.79 -7.22 17.09
N GLY A 210 -13.37 -6.30 16.23
CA GLY A 210 -12.09 -5.61 16.34
C GLY A 210 -11.97 -4.86 17.67
N VAL A 211 -13.02 -4.15 18.09
CA VAL A 211 -13.07 -3.49 19.40
C VAL A 211 -12.97 -4.51 20.53
N PHE A 212 -13.73 -5.60 20.46
CA PHE A 212 -13.70 -6.67 21.46
C PHE A 212 -12.28 -7.24 21.62
N PHE A 213 -11.69 -7.80 20.56
CA PHE A 213 -10.37 -8.42 20.64
C PHE A 213 -9.26 -7.43 20.98
N GLY A 214 -9.30 -6.21 20.41
CA GLY A 214 -8.33 -5.16 20.74
C GLY A 214 -8.40 -4.72 22.21
N TYR A 215 -9.61 -4.55 22.74
CA TYR A 215 -9.83 -4.11 24.12
C TYR A 215 -9.46 -5.21 25.13
N PHE A 216 -9.96 -6.43 24.94
CA PHE A 216 -9.68 -7.57 25.81
C PHE A 216 -8.22 -8.00 25.71
N GLY A 217 -7.66 -8.07 24.51
CA GLY A 217 -6.24 -8.40 24.30
C GLY A 217 -5.33 -7.44 25.06
N ARG A 218 -5.63 -6.14 25.02
CA ARG A 218 -4.92 -5.12 25.80
C ARG A 218 -5.04 -5.34 27.30
N ILE A 219 -6.24 -5.65 27.82
CA ILE A 219 -6.45 -5.89 29.26
C ILE A 219 -5.67 -7.11 29.73
N LEU A 220 -5.78 -8.23 29.01
CA LEU A 220 -5.10 -9.48 29.34
C LEU A 220 -3.58 -9.32 29.34
N LEU A 221 -3.05 -8.62 28.33
CA LEU A 221 -1.63 -8.36 28.21
C LEU A 221 -1.12 -7.43 29.32
N LYS A 222 -1.91 -6.42 29.68
CA LYS A 222 -1.62 -5.53 30.81
C LYS A 222 -1.61 -6.26 32.15
N ALA A 223 -2.60 -7.11 32.37
CA ALA A 223 -2.66 -7.94 33.58
C ALA A 223 -1.46 -8.88 33.67
N SER A 224 -1.07 -9.50 32.56
CA SER A 224 0.09 -10.40 32.49
C SER A 224 1.40 -9.65 32.75
N LYS A 225 1.60 -8.48 32.12
CA LYS A 225 2.79 -7.65 32.34
C LYS A 225 2.88 -7.14 33.78
N ALA A 226 1.77 -6.69 34.35
CA ALA A 226 1.73 -6.22 35.74
C ALA A 226 2.08 -7.32 36.76
N ARG A 227 1.85 -8.59 36.40
CA ARG A 227 2.19 -9.77 37.21
C ARG A 227 3.53 -10.40 36.83
N ASN A 228 4.31 -9.78 35.93
CA ASN A 228 5.55 -10.33 35.38
C ASN A 228 5.40 -11.76 34.81
N LEU A 229 4.25 -12.05 34.18
CA LEU A 229 3.96 -13.36 33.58
C LEU A 229 4.40 -13.48 32.12
N ILE A 230 4.78 -12.36 31.49
CA ILE A 230 5.11 -12.31 30.06
C ILE A 230 6.46 -11.62 29.86
N ASP A 231 7.31 -12.21 29.04
CA ASP A 231 8.56 -11.64 28.56
C ASP A 231 8.34 -10.76 27.32
N LYS A 232 9.42 -10.13 26.83
CA LYS A 232 9.33 -9.17 25.73
C LYS A 232 9.01 -9.87 24.41
N GLU A 233 9.54 -11.07 24.20
CA GLU A 233 9.36 -11.89 23.02
C GLU A 233 7.91 -12.34 22.89
N SER A 234 7.34 -12.93 23.95
CA SER A 234 5.94 -13.36 23.94
C SER A 234 4.97 -12.18 23.83
N PHE A 235 5.34 -11.01 24.36
CA PHE A 235 4.55 -9.78 24.19
C PHE A 235 4.41 -9.39 22.72
N LEU A 236 5.47 -9.51 21.93
CA LEU A 236 5.44 -9.15 20.51
C LEU A 236 4.71 -10.21 19.68
N VAL A 237 4.96 -11.49 19.96
CA VAL A 237 4.25 -12.62 19.35
C VAL A 237 2.75 -12.52 19.61
N PHE A 238 2.33 -12.08 20.80
CA PHE A 238 0.93 -11.87 21.15
C PHE A 238 0.21 -10.94 20.18
N ILE A 239 0.86 -9.85 19.73
CA ILE A 239 0.25 -8.88 18.82
C ILE A 239 -0.01 -9.49 17.44
N ILE A 240 0.96 -10.24 16.93
CA ILE A 240 0.83 -10.95 15.65
C ILE A 240 -0.24 -12.04 15.76
N ALA A 241 -0.21 -12.81 16.85
CA ALA A 241 -1.22 -13.84 17.12
C ALA A 241 -2.63 -13.23 17.23
N LEU A 242 -2.77 -12.06 17.86
CA LEU A 242 -4.04 -11.33 17.96
C LEU A 242 -4.55 -10.91 16.58
N ALA A 243 -3.68 -10.38 15.72
CA ALA A 243 -4.02 -10.04 14.33
C ALA A 243 -4.54 -11.25 13.55
N VAL A 244 -3.82 -12.38 13.61
CA VAL A 244 -4.21 -13.63 12.95
C VAL A 244 -5.50 -14.19 13.54
N THR A 245 -5.68 -14.11 14.86
CA THR A 245 -6.89 -14.57 15.55
C THR A 245 -8.11 -13.77 15.11
N VAL A 246 -8.02 -12.44 15.08
CA VAL A 246 -9.12 -11.58 14.63
C VAL A 246 -9.48 -11.90 13.18
N THR A 247 -8.47 -11.94 12.30
CA THR A 247 -8.65 -12.27 10.87
C THR A 247 -9.31 -13.63 10.67
N GLY A 248 -8.81 -14.66 11.35
CA GLY A 248 -9.35 -16.01 11.25
C GLY A 248 -10.78 -16.10 11.79
N PHE A 249 -11.05 -15.46 12.94
CA PHE A 249 -12.37 -15.46 13.55
C PHE A 249 -13.41 -14.79 12.65
N THR A 250 -13.11 -13.61 12.10
CA THR A 250 -14.02 -12.90 11.19
C THR A 250 -14.20 -13.63 9.87
N ALA A 251 -13.13 -14.22 9.31
CA ALA A 251 -13.23 -15.00 8.08
C ALA A 251 -14.10 -16.27 8.26
N LEU A 252 -14.09 -16.89 9.44
CA LEU A 252 -14.93 -18.07 9.73
C LEU A 252 -16.43 -17.76 9.82
N ILE A 253 -16.78 -16.51 10.13
CA ILE A 253 -18.17 -16.06 10.22
C ILE A 253 -18.56 -15.17 9.03
N ASP A 254 -17.80 -15.19 7.93
CA ASP A 254 -18.05 -14.39 6.73
C ASP A 254 -18.24 -12.87 7.01
N SER A 255 -17.46 -12.33 7.94
CA SER A 255 -17.42 -10.89 8.28
C SER A 255 -16.12 -10.26 7.78
N ASP A 256 -16.07 -8.92 7.70
CA ASP A 256 -14.93 -8.20 7.15
C ASP A 256 -13.70 -8.30 8.06
N ASP A 257 -12.71 -9.06 7.60
CA ASP A 257 -11.49 -9.35 8.35
C ASP A 257 -10.48 -8.22 8.35
N ILE A 258 -10.43 -7.43 7.27
CA ILE A 258 -9.52 -6.29 7.14
C ILE A 258 -9.96 -5.15 8.09
N VAL A 259 -11.25 -4.81 8.10
CA VAL A 259 -11.81 -3.81 9.01
C VAL A 259 -11.60 -4.24 10.45
N ALA A 260 -11.93 -5.49 10.80
CA ALA A 260 -11.77 -5.96 12.18
C ALA A 260 -10.32 -5.90 12.65
N ALA A 261 -9.37 -6.31 11.79
CA ALA A 261 -7.94 -6.26 12.06
C ALA A 261 -7.45 -4.80 12.27
N PHE A 262 -7.85 -3.87 11.39
CA PHE A 262 -7.53 -2.45 11.53
C PHE A 262 -8.07 -1.85 12.84
N ILE A 263 -9.34 -2.08 13.15
CA ILE A 263 -9.97 -1.62 14.40
C ILE A 263 -9.27 -2.23 15.63
N CYS A 264 -8.91 -3.52 15.58
CA CYS A 264 -8.18 -4.20 16.65
C CYS A 264 -6.85 -3.50 16.95
N GLY A 265 -6.04 -3.24 15.92
CA GLY A 265 -4.75 -2.54 16.06
C GLY A 265 -4.92 -1.13 16.65
N MET A 266 -5.96 -0.40 16.24
CA MET A 266 -6.25 0.94 16.77
C MET A 266 -6.70 0.94 18.23
N VAL A 267 -7.54 0.00 18.64
CA VAL A 267 -7.98 -0.09 20.04
C VAL A 267 -6.83 -0.51 20.94
N PHE A 268 -5.95 -1.38 20.43
CA PHE A 268 -4.73 -1.79 21.10
C PHE A 268 -3.77 -0.62 21.32
N SER A 269 -3.64 0.29 20.35
CA SER A 269 -2.74 1.47 20.39
C SER A 269 -3.10 2.53 21.45
N TRP A 270 -4.27 2.43 22.11
CA TRP A 270 -4.71 3.43 23.09
C TRP A 270 -3.89 3.47 24.39
N ASP A 271 -3.09 2.44 24.70
CA ASP A 271 -2.16 2.42 25.83
C ASP A 271 -0.72 2.75 25.37
N LYS A 272 -0.19 3.86 25.89
CA LYS A 272 1.12 4.40 25.49
C LYS A 272 2.30 3.52 25.90
N SER A 273 2.14 2.73 26.96
CA SER A 273 3.22 1.87 27.46
C SER A 273 3.55 0.78 26.45
N PHE A 274 2.52 0.13 25.91
CA PHE A 274 2.65 -0.89 24.87
C PHE A 274 3.17 -0.34 23.56
N LEU A 275 2.74 0.86 23.16
CA LEU A 275 3.27 1.50 21.95
C LEU A 275 4.77 1.71 21.99
N LYS A 276 5.32 1.98 23.18
CA LYS A 276 6.77 2.12 23.35
C LYS A 276 7.46 0.78 23.18
N ASP A 277 6.98 -0.25 23.88
CA ASP A 277 7.56 -1.61 23.80
C ASP A 277 7.53 -2.17 22.36
N VAL A 278 6.45 -1.93 21.63
CA VAL A 278 6.31 -2.32 20.22
C VAL A 278 7.32 -1.58 19.35
N LYS A 279 7.41 -0.26 19.47
CA LYS A 279 8.35 0.56 18.69
C LYS A 279 9.81 0.18 18.95
N ASP A 280 10.14 -0.17 20.19
CA ASP A 280 11.50 -0.54 20.62
C ASP A 280 11.91 -1.96 20.18
N SER A 281 11.00 -2.75 19.59
CA SER A 281 11.28 -4.14 19.21
C SER A 281 11.64 -4.34 17.75
N HIS A 282 11.19 -3.45 16.86
CA HIS A 282 11.23 -3.60 15.40
C HIS A 282 10.63 -4.92 14.84
N LEU A 283 10.06 -5.80 15.66
CA LEU A 283 9.64 -7.14 15.22
C LEU A 283 8.50 -7.06 14.21
N LEU A 284 7.54 -6.14 14.39
CA LEU A 284 6.46 -5.92 13.44
C LEU A 284 6.99 -5.45 12.08
N ASP A 285 8.01 -4.59 12.05
CA ASP A 285 8.64 -4.15 10.80
C ASP A 285 9.42 -5.30 10.13
N VAL A 286 10.05 -6.20 10.90
CA VAL A 286 10.75 -7.38 10.38
C VAL A 286 9.77 -8.37 9.74
N ILE A 287 8.64 -8.64 10.40
CA ILE A 287 7.61 -9.55 9.90
C ILE A 287 6.91 -8.96 8.68
N ASP A 288 6.59 -7.66 8.72
CA ASP A 288 6.05 -6.94 7.57
C ASP A 288 6.99 -7.05 6.37
N LEU A 289 8.30 -6.80 6.57
CA LEU A 289 9.30 -6.98 5.53
C LEU A 289 9.34 -8.41 4.99
N LEU A 290 9.42 -9.41 5.87
CA LEU A 290 9.50 -10.82 5.50
C LEU A 290 8.29 -11.24 4.66
N ILE A 291 7.08 -10.91 5.11
CA ILE A 291 5.84 -11.34 4.45
C ILE A 291 5.61 -10.57 3.15
N ASN A 292 5.96 -9.27 3.11
CA ASN A 292 5.90 -8.43 1.91
C ASN A 292 6.84 -8.95 0.82
N LEU A 293 8.11 -9.19 1.13
CA LEU A 293 9.07 -9.73 0.16
C LEU A 293 8.62 -11.10 -0.34
N SER A 294 8.14 -11.95 0.57
CA SER A 294 7.59 -13.26 0.20
C SER A 294 6.43 -13.12 -0.78
N TYR A 295 5.45 -12.26 -0.47
CA TYR A 295 4.29 -12.03 -1.33
C TYR A 295 4.68 -11.55 -2.71
N PHE A 296 5.53 -10.53 -2.82
CA PHE A 296 5.85 -9.94 -4.13
C PHE A 296 6.79 -10.80 -4.99
N VAL A 297 7.65 -11.63 -4.39
CA VAL A 297 8.38 -12.67 -5.13
C VAL A 297 7.40 -13.68 -5.73
N LEU A 298 6.45 -14.20 -4.93
CA LEU A 298 5.46 -15.16 -5.42
C LEU A 298 4.53 -14.53 -6.46
N PHE A 299 4.02 -13.33 -6.19
CA PHE A 299 3.23 -12.54 -7.12
C PHE A 299 3.94 -12.38 -8.47
N GLY A 300 5.19 -11.93 -8.48
CA GLY A 300 5.97 -11.79 -9.70
C GLY A 300 6.15 -13.11 -10.47
N SER A 301 6.25 -14.23 -9.75
CA SER A 301 6.45 -15.56 -10.33
C SER A 301 5.20 -16.18 -10.98
N ILE A 302 4.01 -15.63 -10.71
CA ILE A 302 2.73 -16.14 -11.24
C ILE A 302 2.08 -15.21 -12.27
N LEU A 303 2.71 -14.09 -12.61
CA LEU A 303 2.14 -13.10 -13.53
C LEU A 303 1.89 -13.72 -14.92
N PRO A 304 0.65 -13.71 -15.44
CA PRO A 304 0.32 -14.30 -16.73
C PRO A 304 0.56 -13.29 -17.85
N PHE A 305 1.82 -13.04 -18.20
CA PHE A 305 2.18 -12.05 -19.23
C PHE A 305 1.53 -12.32 -20.60
N THR A 306 1.20 -13.57 -20.91
CA THR A 306 0.46 -13.95 -22.13
C THR A 306 -0.96 -13.42 -22.15
N ASP A 307 -1.56 -13.24 -20.98
CA ASP A 307 -2.94 -12.77 -20.83
C ASP A 307 -3.01 -11.25 -20.69
N PHE A 308 -1.86 -10.58 -20.61
CA PHE A 308 -1.76 -9.12 -20.52
C PHE A 308 -1.97 -8.48 -21.89
N LYS A 309 -3.21 -8.07 -22.14
CA LYS A 309 -3.58 -7.36 -23.37
C LYS A 309 -3.07 -5.91 -23.35
N ALA A 310 -2.92 -5.31 -24.53
CA ALA A 310 -2.47 -3.93 -24.67
C ALA A 310 -3.39 -2.93 -23.94
N GLU A 311 -4.70 -3.21 -23.93
CA GLU A 311 -5.71 -2.44 -23.22
C GLU A 311 -5.43 -2.39 -21.72
N TYR A 312 -4.86 -3.45 -21.13
CA TYR A 312 -4.62 -3.52 -19.69
C TYR A 312 -3.48 -2.58 -19.28
N TRP A 313 -2.44 -2.46 -20.10
CA TRP A 313 -1.37 -1.49 -19.91
C TRP A 313 -1.87 -0.05 -20.04
N TRP A 314 -2.73 0.22 -21.02
CA TRP A 314 -3.36 1.54 -21.15
C TRP A 314 -4.26 1.88 -19.96
N CYS A 315 -5.07 0.92 -19.50
CA CYS A 315 -5.83 1.05 -18.26
C CYS A 315 -4.92 1.40 -17.09
N ALA A 316 -3.85 0.62 -16.87
CA ALA A 316 -2.94 0.83 -15.77
C ALA A 316 -2.28 2.22 -15.81
N PHE A 317 -1.79 2.64 -16.97
CA PHE A 317 -1.20 3.96 -17.17
C PHE A 317 -2.19 5.09 -16.84
N LEU A 318 -3.40 5.03 -17.41
CA LEU A 318 -4.43 6.05 -17.21
C LEU A 318 -4.93 6.07 -15.76
N ILE A 319 -5.12 4.90 -15.14
CA ILE A 319 -5.53 4.77 -13.73
C ILE A 319 -4.49 5.42 -12.82
N ILE A 320 -3.20 5.10 -12.99
CA ILE A 320 -2.12 5.68 -12.17
C ILE A 320 -2.09 7.21 -12.30
N LEU A 321 -2.25 7.73 -13.52
CA LEU A 321 -2.15 9.17 -13.76
C LEU A 321 -3.39 9.97 -13.32
N PHE A 322 -4.60 9.46 -13.61
CA PHE A 322 -5.83 10.26 -13.53
C PHE A 322 -6.72 9.93 -12.34
N ARG A 323 -6.61 8.76 -11.71
CA ARG A 323 -7.57 8.36 -10.67
C ARG A 323 -7.55 9.29 -9.45
N ARG A 324 -6.36 9.76 -9.04
CA ARG A 324 -6.15 10.53 -7.79
C ARG A 324 -5.60 11.91 -8.04
N LEU A 325 -4.61 12.06 -8.92
CA LEU A 325 -3.87 13.30 -9.07
C LEU A 325 -4.78 14.54 -9.30
N PRO A 326 -5.75 14.54 -10.24
CA PRO A 326 -6.64 15.68 -10.43
C PRO A 326 -7.53 15.94 -9.21
N LEU A 327 -8.04 14.89 -8.58
CA LEU A 327 -8.94 14.99 -7.43
C LEU A 327 -8.27 15.64 -6.23
N PHE A 328 -6.99 15.32 -5.96
CA PHE A 328 -6.27 15.92 -4.84
C PHE A 328 -6.05 17.43 -5.02
N PHE A 329 -5.91 17.93 -6.26
CA PHE A 329 -5.86 19.37 -6.51
C PHE A 329 -7.22 20.04 -6.29
N ILE A 330 -8.30 19.41 -6.78
CA ILE A 330 -9.68 19.93 -6.64
C ILE A 330 -10.11 19.92 -5.16
N PHE A 331 -9.87 18.82 -4.46
CA PHE A 331 -10.30 18.62 -3.08
C PHE A 331 -9.34 19.17 -2.03
N ARG A 332 -8.18 19.71 -2.42
CA ARG A 332 -7.18 20.25 -1.49
C ARG A 332 -7.77 21.15 -0.40
N LYS A 333 -8.68 22.05 -0.78
CA LYS A 333 -9.31 23.00 0.17
C LYS A 333 -10.18 22.33 1.25
N PHE A 334 -10.63 21.11 1.00
CA PHE A 334 -11.45 20.32 1.92
C PHE A 334 -10.61 19.37 2.78
N VAL A 335 -9.30 19.28 2.55
CA VAL A 335 -8.35 18.46 3.31
C VAL A 335 -7.38 19.40 4.05
N PRO A 336 -7.72 19.87 5.27
CA PRO A 336 -6.89 20.81 6.06
C PRO A 336 -5.40 20.44 6.16
N GLU A 337 -5.07 19.16 6.15
CA GLU A 337 -3.70 18.67 6.25
C GLU A 337 -2.85 18.95 4.99
N LEU A 338 -3.47 19.22 3.84
CA LEU A 338 -2.79 19.54 2.59
C LEU A 338 -2.49 21.05 2.47
N ARG A 339 -1.32 21.45 2.96
CA ARG A 339 -0.95 22.86 3.13
C ARG A 339 -0.53 23.55 1.85
N CYS A 340 -0.01 22.83 0.85
CA CYS A 340 0.47 23.40 -0.41
C CYS A 340 0.20 22.51 -1.63
N ASN A 341 0.33 23.06 -2.84
CA ASN A 341 0.15 22.32 -4.09
C ASN A 341 1.15 21.16 -4.23
N ARG A 342 2.35 21.30 -3.65
CA ARG A 342 3.34 20.22 -3.64
C ARG A 342 2.89 19.05 -2.78
N GLU A 343 2.27 19.32 -1.64
CA GLU A 343 1.68 18.28 -0.77
C GLU A 343 0.49 17.62 -1.46
N ALA A 344 -0.37 18.38 -2.15
CA ALA A 344 -1.49 17.82 -2.93
C ALA A 344 -1.02 16.98 -4.12
N PHE A 345 -0.01 17.43 -4.86
CA PHE A 345 0.63 16.66 -5.93
C PHE A 345 1.21 15.36 -5.37
N PHE A 346 1.98 15.45 -4.27
CA PHE A 346 2.56 14.28 -3.63
C PHE A 346 1.49 13.31 -3.17
N ALA A 347 0.46 13.79 -2.45
CA ALA A 347 -0.63 12.96 -1.96
C ALA A 347 -1.42 12.31 -3.10
N GLY A 348 -1.67 13.04 -4.20
CA GLY A 348 -2.37 12.53 -5.37
C GLY A 348 -1.58 11.52 -6.20
N TRP A 349 -0.28 11.77 -6.39
CA TRP A 349 0.64 10.82 -7.02
C TRP A 349 0.87 9.59 -6.15
N TYR A 350 1.02 9.80 -4.84
CA TYR A 350 1.39 8.76 -3.89
C TYR A 350 0.17 8.02 -3.38
N GLY A 351 -0.26 7.05 -4.18
CA GLY A 351 -1.24 6.04 -3.80
C GLY A 351 -0.93 4.80 -4.60
N PRO A 352 -0.03 3.92 -4.15
CA PRO A 352 0.26 2.69 -4.85
C PRO A 352 -0.88 1.68 -4.71
N MET A 353 -0.99 0.75 -5.66
CA MET A 353 -1.88 -0.42 -5.62
C MET A 353 -1.01 -1.66 -5.43
N GLY A 354 -1.43 -2.55 -4.53
CA GLY A 354 -0.64 -3.70 -4.13
C GLY A 354 -1.51 -4.86 -3.74
N VAL A 355 -1.23 -5.44 -2.57
CA VAL A 355 -1.79 -6.71 -2.10
C VAL A 355 -3.31 -6.62 -1.95
N GLY A 356 -3.82 -5.49 -1.43
CA GLY A 356 -5.25 -5.20 -1.30
C GLY A 356 -6.06 -5.40 -2.59
N ALA A 357 -5.51 -4.93 -3.71
CA ALA A 357 -6.17 -5.05 -5.00
C ALA A 357 -6.26 -6.49 -5.49
N ILE A 358 -5.22 -7.30 -5.23
CA ILE A 358 -5.20 -8.72 -5.60
C ILE A 358 -6.15 -9.52 -4.71
N PHE A 359 -6.21 -9.22 -3.42
CA PHE A 359 -7.18 -9.82 -2.51
C PHE A 359 -8.62 -9.59 -2.98
N PHE A 360 -8.98 -8.35 -3.31
CA PHE A 360 -10.30 -8.02 -3.86
C PHE A 360 -10.58 -8.68 -5.21
N ALA A 361 -9.57 -8.79 -6.07
CA ALA A 361 -9.72 -9.47 -7.35
C ALA A 361 -10.07 -10.96 -7.16
N TYR A 362 -9.38 -11.66 -6.27
CA TYR A 362 -9.69 -13.05 -5.97
C TYR A 362 -11.02 -13.22 -5.22
N PHE A 363 -11.34 -12.32 -4.27
CA PHE A 363 -12.64 -12.29 -3.62
C PHE A 363 -13.78 -12.16 -4.65
N ALA A 364 -13.67 -11.21 -5.57
CA ALA A 364 -14.64 -11.02 -6.63
C ALA A 364 -14.73 -12.25 -7.55
N LYS A 365 -13.60 -12.87 -7.92
CA LYS A 365 -13.56 -14.10 -8.72
C LYS A 365 -14.32 -15.25 -8.05
N GLN A 366 -14.19 -15.41 -6.73
CA GLN A 366 -14.96 -16.43 -5.99
C GLN A 366 -16.47 -16.16 -5.98
N LYS A 367 -16.89 -14.88 -5.92
CA LYS A 367 -18.31 -14.50 -5.95
C LYS A 367 -18.92 -14.48 -7.36
N LEU A 368 -18.08 -14.35 -8.40
CA LEU A 368 -18.49 -14.17 -9.79
C LEU A 368 -17.70 -15.11 -10.76
N PRO A 369 -17.69 -16.44 -10.54
CA PRO A 369 -16.84 -17.36 -11.30
C PRO A 369 -17.13 -17.37 -12.80
N ASP A 370 -18.41 -17.24 -13.18
CA ASP A 370 -18.86 -17.33 -14.58
C ASP A 370 -18.84 -15.97 -15.32
N PHE A 371 -18.56 -14.87 -14.62
CA PHE A 371 -18.85 -13.54 -15.14
C PHE A 371 -17.63 -12.77 -15.65
N LEU A 372 -16.41 -13.04 -15.17
CA LEU A 372 -15.20 -12.33 -15.58
C LEU A 372 -13.91 -13.01 -15.14
N ASP A 373 -12.95 -13.18 -16.06
CA ASP A 373 -11.55 -13.35 -15.66
C ASP A 373 -10.89 -11.98 -15.51
N LEU A 374 -11.08 -11.38 -14.33
CA LEU A 374 -10.68 -10.01 -14.00
C LEU A 374 -9.29 -9.90 -13.39
N VAL A 375 -8.72 -11.04 -12.97
CA VAL A 375 -7.47 -11.12 -12.22
C VAL A 375 -6.27 -10.61 -13.06
N PRO A 376 -6.10 -10.99 -14.34
CA PRO A 376 -4.96 -10.50 -15.13
C PRO A 376 -4.92 -8.98 -15.29
N LEU A 377 -6.09 -8.33 -15.45
CA LEU A 377 -6.16 -6.87 -15.54
C LEU A 377 -5.72 -6.21 -14.22
N VAL A 378 -6.23 -6.69 -13.08
CA VAL A 378 -5.84 -6.13 -11.77
C VAL A 378 -4.35 -6.39 -11.49
N GLN A 379 -3.84 -7.58 -11.83
CA GLN A 379 -2.41 -7.91 -11.73
C GLN A 379 -1.55 -6.98 -12.59
N CYS A 380 -1.97 -6.67 -13.83
CA CYS A 380 -1.27 -5.71 -14.70
C CYS A 380 -1.25 -4.30 -14.10
N VAL A 381 -2.35 -3.86 -13.50
CA VAL A 381 -2.44 -2.57 -12.79
C VAL A 381 -1.52 -2.54 -11.57
N VAL A 382 -1.51 -3.60 -10.75
CA VAL A 382 -0.63 -3.72 -9.58
C VAL A 382 0.84 -3.74 -10.00
N LEU A 383 1.20 -4.53 -11.01
CA LEU A 383 2.56 -4.56 -11.57
C LEU A 383 3.02 -3.17 -12.02
N SER A 384 2.17 -2.48 -12.79
CA SER A 384 2.44 -1.12 -13.25
C SER A 384 2.61 -0.16 -12.07
N SER A 385 1.80 -0.32 -11.02
CA SER A 385 1.89 0.48 -9.80
C SER A 385 3.20 0.27 -9.05
N VAL A 386 3.63 -0.99 -8.89
CA VAL A 386 4.91 -1.37 -8.27
C VAL A 386 6.07 -0.73 -9.04
N ILE A 387 6.06 -0.80 -10.36
CA ILE A 387 7.11 -0.22 -11.22
C ILE A 387 7.15 1.30 -11.09
N MET A 388 6.01 1.97 -11.27
CA MET A 388 5.93 3.43 -11.30
C MET A 388 6.24 4.05 -9.94
N HIS A 389 5.60 3.58 -8.87
CA HIS A 389 5.82 4.14 -7.53
C HIS A 389 7.17 3.70 -6.95
N GLY A 390 7.58 2.45 -7.17
CA GLY A 390 8.87 1.93 -6.70
C GLY A 390 10.09 2.60 -7.34
N SER A 391 9.93 3.15 -8.56
CA SER A 391 10.99 3.87 -9.28
C SER A 391 10.98 5.38 -9.05
N THR A 392 9.89 5.94 -8.46
CA THR A 392 9.73 7.39 -8.29
C THR A 392 10.83 8.00 -7.41
N ALA A 393 11.09 7.43 -6.23
CA ALA A 393 12.08 7.99 -5.30
C ALA A 393 13.53 7.98 -5.83
N PRO A 394 14.02 6.90 -6.47
CA PRO A 394 15.31 6.90 -7.16
C PRO A 394 15.43 7.99 -8.21
N ILE A 395 14.41 8.15 -9.06
CA ILE A 395 14.41 9.15 -10.15
C ILE A 395 14.50 10.57 -9.58
N ILE A 396 13.70 10.87 -8.55
CA ILE A 396 13.75 12.17 -7.86
C ILE A 396 15.13 12.41 -7.25
N HIS A 397 15.71 11.41 -6.58
CA HIS A 397 17.02 11.54 -5.97
C HIS A 397 18.12 11.84 -7.01
N VAL A 398 18.14 11.12 -8.14
CA VAL A 398 19.10 11.37 -9.23
C VAL A 398 18.93 12.78 -9.81
N HIS A 399 17.69 13.23 -10.02
CA HIS A 399 17.41 14.57 -10.51
C HIS A 399 17.88 15.67 -9.53
N LEU A 400 17.58 15.51 -8.23
CA LEU A 400 18.01 16.45 -7.20
C LEU A 400 19.54 16.48 -7.02
N ARG A 401 20.22 15.34 -7.19
CA ARG A 401 21.69 15.27 -7.15
C ARG A 401 22.30 16.04 -8.32
N LYS A 402 21.78 15.87 -9.54
CA LYS A 402 22.24 16.60 -10.73
C LYS A 402 22.04 18.12 -10.60
N ASN A 403 20.92 18.57 -10.04
CA ASN A 403 20.68 19.99 -9.83
C ASN A 403 21.56 20.58 -8.72
N LYS A 404 21.88 19.83 -7.65
CA LYS A 404 22.86 20.30 -6.65
C LYS A 404 24.27 20.45 -7.23
N SER A 405 24.71 19.52 -8.07
CA SER A 405 25.98 19.69 -8.79
C SER A 405 25.94 20.88 -9.74
N ASN A 406 24.83 21.14 -10.44
CA ASN A 406 24.72 22.29 -11.34
C ASN A 406 24.70 23.64 -10.60
N VAL A 407 24.05 23.74 -9.43
CA VAL A 407 24.10 24.97 -8.61
C VAL A 407 25.51 25.20 -8.07
N GLN A 408 26.20 24.15 -7.66
CA GLN A 408 27.59 24.25 -7.21
C GLN A 408 28.56 24.61 -8.34
N TYR A 409 28.27 24.22 -9.60
CA TYR A 409 29.04 24.62 -10.79
C TYR A 409 28.74 26.08 -11.20
N VAL A 410 27.48 26.51 -11.16
CA VAL A 410 27.08 27.90 -11.46
C VAL A 410 27.62 28.87 -10.42
N ASP A 411 27.58 28.52 -9.13
CA ASP A 411 28.21 29.33 -8.06
C ASP A 411 29.75 29.36 -8.20
N MET A 412 30.36 28.32 -8.77
CA MET A 412 31.81 28.29 -9.02
C MET A 412 32.17 29.16 -10.25
N GLU A 413 31.40 29.09 -11.35
CA GLU A 413 31.57 29.96 -12.52
C GLU A 413 31.26 31.43 -12.22
N SER A 414 30.25 31.73 -11.40
CA SER A 414 29.96 33.10 -10.97
C SER A 414 31.07 33.66 -10.08
N ASN A 415 31.60 32.86 -9.15
CA ASN A 415 32.76 33.26 -8.34
C ASN A 415 34.03 33.43 -9.19
N ILE A 416 34.25 32.61 -10.22
CA ILE A 416 35.39 32.75 -11.15
C ILE A 416 35.26 34.02 -12.00
N THR A 417 34.07 34.31 -12.54
CA THR A 417 33.82 35.53 -13.33
C THR A 417 33.84 36.81 -12.48
N GLU A 418 33.40 36.75 -11.22
CA GLU A 418 33.54 37.85 -10.25
C GLU A 418 35.02 38.08 -9.86
N PHE A 419 35.82 37.01 -9.76
CA PHE A 419 37.28 37.10 -9.55
C PHE A 419 38.04 37.63 -10.78
N GLU A 420 37.63 37.26 -11.99
CA GLU A 420 38.21 37.76 -13.25
C GLU A 420 37.85 39.23 -13.54
N SER A 421 36.66 39.68 -13.12
CA SER A 421 36.25 41.09 -13.24
C SER A 421 36.92 41.98 -12.20
N THR A 422 37.07 41.53 -10.94
CA THR A 422 37.83 42.28 -9.92
C THR A 422 39.32 42.35 -10.24
N SER A 423 39.92 41.28 -10.78
CA SER A 423 41.33 41.30 -11.21
C SER A 423 41.59 42.18 -12.44
N ARG A 424 40.61 42.36 -13.34
CA ARG A 424 40.71 43.35 -14.43
C ARG A 424 40.60 44.80 -13.94
N VAL A 425 39.72 45.09 -12.98
CA VAL A 425 39.58 46.44 -12.39
C VAL A 425 40.84 46.85 -11.61
N VAL A 426 41.53 45.91 -10.96
CA VAL A 426 42.79 46.19 -10.26
C VAL A 426 43.96 46.47 -11.23
N ASN A 427 43.94 45.91 -12.45
CA ASN A 427 44.98 46.15 -13.46
C ASN A 427 44.78 47.46 -14.26
N GLU A 428 43.58 48.05 -14.28
CA GLU A 428 43.33 49.34 -14.94
C GLU A 428 43.57 50.55 -14.02
N HIS A 429 43.81 50.35 -12.73
CA HIS A 429 44.29 51.39 -11.81
C HIS A 429 45.73 51.09 -11.40
N GLY A 430 46.61 51.15 -12.41
CA GLY A 430 48.05 51.21 -12.22
C GLY A 430 48.41 52.37 -11.29
N ILE A 431 48.94 52.02 -10.12
CA ILE A 431 49.65 52.93 -9.23
C ILE A 431 51.00 53.20 -9.89
N ASP A 432 51.10 54.28 -10.65
CA ASP A 432 52.34 55.01 -10.85
C ASP A 432 52.55 55.94 -9.64
N ILE A 433 53.67 55.69 -8.94
CA ILE A 433 54.47 56.57 -8.05
C ILE A 433 53.73 57.63 -7.21
#